data_AF-A0A946U9D7-F1
#
_entry.id   AF-A0A946U9D7-F1
#
_cell.length_a   1.000
_cell.length_b   1.000
_cell.length_c   1.000
_cell.angle_alpha   90.00
_cell.angle_beta   90.00
_cell.angle_gamma   90.00
#
_symmetry.space_group_name_H-M   'P 1'
#
loop_
_entity.id
_entity.type
_entity.pdbx_description
1 polymer ?
#
loop_
_entity_poly.entity_id
_entity_poly.type
_entity_poly.pdbx_seq_one_letter_code
_entity_poly.pdbx_strand_id
1 'polypeptide(L)' 'MFFLQPNACAHLGNEVARRGYHELTTQMYFAGDSLNESGRLLPSAADEDRDLLEVNFEGMDGTPNRNGF' A
#
# COMPACT_ATOMS: atom_id res chain seq x y z
N MET A 1 -9.31 11.99 -0.41
CA MET A 1 -10.01 11.83 -1.71
C MET A 1 -9.11 10.96 -2.57
N PHE A 2 -9.50 9.71 -2.81
CA PHE A 2 -8.67 8.74 -3.53
C PHE A 2 -8.96 8.86 -5.02
N PHE A 3 -7.91 9.07 -5.83
CA PHE A 3 -8.01 9.06 -7.28
C PHE A 3 -7.49 7.72 -7.78
N LEU A 4 -8.40 6.81 -8.14
CA LEU A 4 -8.05 5.64 -8.93
C LEU A 4 -7.87 6.12 -10.38
N GLN A 5 -6.62 6.17 -10.83
CA GLN A 5 -6.35 6.43 -12.25
C GLN A 5 -6.70 5.15 -13.02
N PRO A 6 -7.52 5.21 -14.09
CA PRO A 6 -8.10 4.02 -14.74
C PRO A 6 -7.08 3.07 -15.40
N ASN A 7 -5.81 3.47 -15.50
CA ASN A 7 -4.72 2.67 -16.07
C ASN A 7 -3.54 2.50 -15.09
N ALA A 8 -3.72 2.84 -13.80
CA ALA A 8 -2.72 2.66 -12.77
C ALA A 8 -3.12 1.49 -11.88
N CYS A 9 -2.12 0.77 -11.39
CA CYS A 9 -2.31 -0.24 -10.37
C CYS A 9 -3.03 0.37 -9.16
N ALA A 10 -3.94 -0.38 -8.55
CA ALA A 10 -4.55 0.05 -7.31
C ALA A 10 -3.45 0.23 -6.25
N HIS A 11 -3.32 1.43 -5.70
CA HIS A 11 -2.31 1.74 -4.70
C HIS A 11 -2.77 2.84 -3.73
N LEU A 12 -2.16 2.87 -2.54
CA LEU A 12 -2.31 3.94 -1.55
C LEU A 12 -0.97 4.66 -1.38
N GLY A 13 -0.92 5.93 -1.77
CA GLY A 13 0.21 6.80 -1.46
C GLY A 13 0.17 7.21 0.01
N ASN A 14 1.28 7.05 0.72
CA ASN A 14 1.43 7.40 2.13
C ASN A 14 2.58 8.39 2.31
N GLU A 15 2.34 9.42 3.13
CA GLU A 15 3.35 10.36 3.60
C GLU A 15 3.40 10.28 5.13
N VAL A 16 4.57 9.99 5.67
CA VAL A 16 4.78 9.90 7.12
C VAL A 16 5.82 10.95 7.51
N ALA A 17 5.34 11.95 8.27
CA ALA A 17 6.18 13.01 8.81
C ALA A 17 6.30 12.88 10.34
N ARG A 18 7.53 12.91 10.85
CA ARG A 18 7.82 12.93 12.29
C ARG A 18 8.89 13.98 12.59
N ARG A 19 8.64 14.85 13.58
CA ARG A 19 9.60 15.90 13.97
C ARG A 19 10.96 15.30 14.33
N GLY A 20 12.02 15.79 13.68
CA GLY A 20 13.39 15.30 13.87
C GLY A 20 13.79 14.11 12.99
N TYR A 21 12.91 13.68 12.07
CA TYR A 21 13.18 12.62 11.10
C TYR A 21 12.96 13.15 9.68
N HIS A 22 13.55 12.46 8.70
CA HIS A 22 13.24 12.69 7.30
C HIS A 22 11.81 12.25 7.01
N GLU A 23 11.12 13.07 6.21
CA GLU A 23 9.82 12.73 5.66
C GLU A 23 9.96 11.48 4.77
N LEU A 24 9.04 10.54 4.93
CA LEU A 24 8.99 9.33 4.13
C LEU A 24 7.73 9.34 3.27
N THR A 25 7.91 9.30 1.96
CA THR A 25 6.82 9.11 1.00
C THR A 25 6.93 7.70 0.42
N THR A 26 5.85 6.92 0.46
CA THR A 26 5.81 5.55 -0.08
C THR A 26 4.46 5.24 -0.75
N GLN A 27 4.40 4.11 -1.46
CA GLN A 27 3.19 3.59 -2.09
C GLN A 27 2.95 2.16 -1.64
N MET A 28 1.72 1.85 -1.26
CA MET A 28 1.28 0.52 -0.87
C MET A 28 0.46 -0.09 -2.01
N TYR A 29 0.77 -1.34 -2.36
CA TYR A 29 0.15 -2.09 -3.46
C TYR A 29 -0.73 -3.21 -2.90
N PHE A 30 -1.80 -3.56 -3.60
CA PHE A 30 -2.70 -4.64 -3.19
C PHE A 30 -2.26 -5.98 -3.78
N ALA A 31 -2.21 -7.02 -2.95
CA ALA A 31 -1.78 -8.33 -3.42
C ALA A 31 -2.69 -8.91 -4.50
N GLY A 32 -2.07 -9.57 -5.49
CA GLY A 32 -2.78 -10.25 -6.59
C GLY A 32 -3.31 -9.35 -7.71
N ASP A 33 -3.02 -8.04 -7.71
CA ASP A 33 -3.32 -7.17 -8.86
C ASP A 33 -2.30 -7.40 -9.99
N SER A 34 -2.77 -7.86 -11.16
CA SER A 34 -1.94 -8.05 -12.37
C SER A 34 -1.19 -6.79 -12.83
N LEU A 35 -1.63 -5.61 -12.39
CA LEU A 35 -0.97 -4.34 -12.66
C LEU A 35 0.27 -4.10 -11.78
N ASN A 36 0.45 -4.87 -10.69
CA ASN A 36 1.68 -4.87 -9.87
C ASN A 36 2.90 -5.34 -10.69
N GLU A 37 2.71 -6.33 -11.55
CA GLU A 37 3.77 -6.94 -12.37
C GLU A 37 4.08 -6.12 -13.63
N SER A 38 3.07 -5.45 -14.19
CA SER A 38 3.19 -4.69 -15.45
C SER A 38 3.47 -3.20 -15.26
N GLY A 39 3.23 -2.66 -14.05
CA GLY A 39 3.59 -1.30 -13.67
C GLY A 39 5.10 -1.12 -13.54
N ARG A 40 5.60 0.13 -13.66
CA ARG A 40 7.04 0.42 -13.51
C ARG A 40 7.48 0.66 -12.06
N LEU A 41 6.55 0.97 -11.17
CA LEU A 41 6.86 1.50 -9.85
C LEU A 41 7.25 0.40 -8.85
N LEU A 42 6.43 -0.64 -8.67
CA LEU A 42 6.76 -1.76 -7.78
C LEU A 42 8.02 -2.53 -8.22
N PRO A 43 8.23 -2.85 -9.52
CA PRO A 43 9.48 -3.48 -9.96
C PRO A 43 10.72 -2.59 -9.83
N SER A 44 10.58 -1.27 -9.66
CA SER A 44 11.72 -0.38 -9.43
C SER A 44 12.23 -0.39 -8.00
N ALA A 45 11.43 -0.90 -7.04
CA ALA A 45 11.89 -1.14 -5.67
C ALA A 45 12.88 -2.32 -5.63
N ALA A 46 13.79 -2.29 -4.65
CA ALA A 46 14.70 -3.39 -4.38
C ALA A 46 13.90 -4.65 -4.02
N ASP A 47 14.38 -5.82 -4.43
CA ASP A 47 13.66 -7.09 -4.24
C ASP A 47 13.32 -7.34 -2.76
N GLU A 48 14.23 -6.97 -1.84
CA GLU A 48 14.05 -7.09 -0.38
C GLU A 48 12.94 -6.19 0.19
N ASP A 49 12.63 -5.08 -0.48
CA ASP A 49 11.65 -4.09 -0.02
C ASP A 49 10.26 -4.31 -0.61
N ARG A 50 10.14 -5.08 -1.71
CA ARG A 50 8.85 -5.27 -2.41
C ARG A 50 7.79 -5.91 -1.51
N ASP A 51 8.20 -6.89 -0.71
CA ASP A 51 7.33 -7.59 0.24
C ASP A 51 6.78 -6.66 1.33
N LEU A 52 7.45 -5.52 1.60
CA LEU A 52 7.00 -4.52 2.58
C LEU A 52 5.96 -3.54 2.00
N LEU A 53 5.84 -3.48 0.67
CA LEU A 53 4.95 -2.57 -0.02
C LEU A 53 3.64 -3.23 -0.45
N GLU A 54 3.61 -4.56 -0.53
CA GLU A 54 2.41 -5.34 -0.88
C GLU A 54 1.58 -5.70 0.36
N VAL A 55 0.29 -5.40 0.34
CA VAL A 55 -0.65 -5.80 1.39
C VAL A 55 -1.53 -6.92 0.93
N ASN A 56 -1.48 -8.01 1.69
CA ASN A 56 -2.44 -9.09 1.63
C ASN A 56 -3.47 -8.93 2.76
N PHE A 57 -4.73 -8.72 2.38
CA PHE A 57 -5.84 -8.69 3.35
C PHE A 57 -6.29 -10.11 3.64
N GLU A 58 -5.82 -10.71 4.73
CA GLU A 58 -6.46 -11.89 5.30
C GLU A 58 -7.79 -11.47 5.94
N GLY A 59 -8.89 -12.13 5.57
CA GLY A 59 -10.26 -11.66 5.78
C GLY A 59 -10.62 -11.30 7.22
N MET A 60 -10.40 -10.03 7.58
CA MET A 60 -11.14 -9.36 8.64
C MET A 60 -12.30 -8.63 7.97
N ASP A 61 -13.52 -9.00 8.34
CA ASP A 61 -14.78 -8.46 7.79
C ASP A 61 -15.04 -6.98 8.13
N GLY A 62 -14.03 -6.28 8.66
CA GLY A 62 -14.10 -4.86 8.98
C GLY A 62 -15.09 -4.53 10.10
N THR A 63 -15.64 -5.52 10.80
CA THR A 63 -16.57 -5.27 11.92
C THR A 63 -15.76 -4.95 13.18
N PRO A 64 -15.74 -3.70 13.68
CA PRO A 64 -15.13 -3.42 14.97
C PRO A 64 -15.89 -4.21 16.04
N ASN A 65 -15.17 -5.02 16.81
CA ASN A 65 -15.73 -5.73 17.96
C ASN A 65 -16.26 -4.70 18.96
N ARG A 66 -17.58 -4.52 19.00
CA ARG A 66 -18.29 -3.56 19.86
C ARG A 66 -18.31 -3.96 21.34
N ASN A 67 -17.72 -5.09 21.73
CA ASN A 67 -17.79 -5.63 23.09
C ASN A 67 -16.42 -5.76 23.75
N GLY A 68 -15.73 -4.64 23.96
CA GLY A 68 -14.41 -4.65 24.58
C GLY A 68 -13.99 -3.36 25.26
N PHE A 69 -14.89 -2.67 25.97
CA PHE A 69 -14.60 -1.79 27.13
C PHE A 69 -15.84 -1.70 28.01
#